data_AF-A0A8J5YIF6-F1
#
_entry.id   AF-A0A8J5YIF6-F1
#
_cell.length_a   1.000
_cell.length_b   1.000
_cell.length_c   1.000
_cell.angle_alpha   90.00
_cell.angle_beta   90.00
_cell.angle_gamma   90.00
#
_symmetry.space_group_name_H-M   'P 1'
#
loop_
_entity.id
_entity.type
_entity.pdbx_description
1 polymer ?
#
loop_
_entity_poly.entity_id
_entity_poly.type
_entity_poly.pdbx_seq_one_letter_code
_entity_poly.pdbx_strand_id
1 'polypeptide(L)'
;MFIFQDGSVRFDEGFAVDGGCVRDHNGGWIIGFAKYLGSCTVLEVELWRILDGLNLILDRHFEKILIQTDSTEAINAILDNSSGSPNSALVRKIYLILRKMKQWKIQYIPREDNLIADSLAKSVRTRRICLRLFENPPLRV
;
A
#
# COMPACT_ATOMS: atom_id res chain seq x y z
N MET A 1 0.43 -1.51 17.30
CA MET A 1 0.63 -2.14 15.98
C MET A 1 -0.15 -1.31 14.99
N PHE A 2 0.51 -0.72 14.00
CA PHE A 2 -0.15 0.13 13.01
C PHE A 2 -0.64 -0.72 11.86
N ILE A 3 -1.78 -0.36 11.30
CA ILE A 3 -2.43 -1.10 10.22
C ILE A 3 -2.19 -0.31 8.93
N PHE A 4 -1.48 -0.91 7.99
CA PHE A 4 -1.44 -0.43 6.62
C PHE A 4 -2.45 -1.24 5.83
N GLN A 5 -3.48 -0.55 5.34
CA GLN A 5 -4.47 -1.11 4.45
C GLN A 5 -4.10 -0.69 3.03
N ASP A 6 -3.88 -1.66 2.15
CA ASP A 6 -3.78 -1.42 0.72
C ASP A 6 -5.12 -0.88 0.18
N GLY A 7 -5.30 -0.77 -1.13
CA GLY A 7 -6.50 -0.12 -1.64
C GLY A 7 -6.89 -0.47 -3.04
N SER A 8 -7.75 0.37 -3.62
CA SER A 8 -8.26 0.08 -4.96
C SER A 8 -7.27 0.54 -6.02
N VAL A 9 -7.20 -0.25 -7.10
CA VAL A 9 -6.52 0.14 -8.34
C VAL A 9 -7.56 0.67 -9.32
N ARG A 10 -7.24 1.76 -9.99
CA ARG A 10 -7.99 2.25 -11.16
C ARG A 10 -7.08 2.32 -12.37
N PHE A 11 -7.54 1.81 -13.49
CA PHE A 11 -6.90 1.98 -14.78
C PHE A 11 -7.64 3.08 -15.55
N ASP A 12 -7.02 4.26 -15.68
CA ASP A 12 -7.54 5.41 -16.42
C ASP A 12 -6.69 5.59 -17.69
N GLU A 13 -7.32 5.47 -18.86
CA GLU A 13 -6.66 5.61 -20.18
C GLU A 13 -5.35 4.81 -20.35
N GLY A 14 -5.28 3.60 -19.77
CA GLY A 14 -4.10 2.72 -19.84
C GLY A 14 -3.06 2.97 -18.74
N PHE A 15 -3.36 3.80 -17.74
CA PHE A 15 -2.48 4.10 -16.62
C PHE A 15 -3.11 3.72 -15.28
N ALA A 16 -2.29 3.22 -14.35
CA ALA A 16 -2.69 2.82 -13.02
C ALA A 16 -2.61 3.96 -12.01
N VAL A 17 -3.65 4.04 -11.17
CA VAL A 17 -3.70 4.84 -9.95
C VAL A 17 -3.87 3.91 -8.77
N ASP A 18 -3.04 4.10 -7.76
CA ASP A 18 -3.13 3.42 -6.46
C ASP A 18 -3.66 4.35 -5.37
N GLY A 19 -4.16 3.74 -4.29
CA GLY A 19 -4.42 4.42 -3.02
C GLY A 19 -4.31 3.46 -1.87
N GLY A 20 -4.04 3.97 -0.67
CA GLY A 20 -3.93 3.19 0.56
C GLY A 20 -4.04 4.07 1.79
N CYS A 21 -4.09 3.46 2.98
CA CYS A 21 -4.10 4.22 4.22
C CYS A 21 -3.32 3.54 5.33
N VAL A 22 -2.83 4.37 6.25
CA VAL A 22 -2.21 3.95 7.51
C VAL A 22 -3.15 4.35 8.63
N ARG A 23 -3.37 3.41 9.54
CA ARG A 23 -4.22 3.56 10.72
C ARG A 23 -3.47 3.13 11.97
N ASP A 24 -3.92 3.65 13.10
CA ASP A 24 -3.42 3.22 14.40
C ASP A 24 -3.96 1.84 14.79
N HIS A 25 -3.55 1.38 15.97
CA HIS A 25 -3.95 0.09 16.52
C HIS A 25 -5.44 -0.02 16.90
N ASN A 26 -6.14 1.11 17.00
CA ASN A 26 -7.57 1.21 17.26
C ASN A 26 -8.37 1.42 15.96
N GLY A 27 -7.71 1.37 14.80
CA GLY A 27 -8.32 1.64 13.50
C GLY A 27 -8.56 3.13 13.22
N GLY A 28 -7.99 4.04 14.03
CA GLY A 28 -8.02 5.48 13.84
C GLY A 28 -7.19 5.90 12.62
N TRP A 29 -7.70 6.87 11.86
CA TRP A 29 -7.00 7.41 10.69
C TRP A 29 -5.71 8.11 11.09
N ILE A 30 -4.60 7.78 10.42
CA ILE A 30 -3.34 8.51 10.55
C ILE A 30 -3.09 9.28 9.26
N ILE A 31 -3.06 8.57 8.13
CA ILE A 31 -2.80 9.17 6.84
C ILE A 31 -3.30 8.28 5.71
N GLY A 32 -3.89 8.91 4.70
CA GLY A 32 -4.16 8.28 3.41
C GLY A 32 -3.14 8.72 2.38
N PHE A 33 -2.94 7.89 1.36
CA PHE A 33 -2.12 8.27 0.22
C PHE A 33 -2.72 7.73 -1.06
N ALA A 34 -2.35 8.37 -2.17
CA ALA A 34 -2.68 7.89 -3.51
C ALA A 34 -1.67 8.40 -4.52
N LYS A 35 -1.37 7.59 -5.52
CA LYS A 35 -0.32 7.89 -6.50
C LYS A 35 -0.72 7.43 -7.89
N TYR A 36 -0.35 8.25 -8.86
CA TYR A 36 -0.40 7.86 -10.27
C TYR A 36 0.91 7.14 -10.63
N LEU A 37 0.81 5.87 -11.04
CA LEU A 37 1.97 5.01 -11.33
C LEU A 37 2.30 4.90 -12.82
N GLY A 38 1.39 5.32 -13.70
CA GLY A 38 1.57 5.17 -15.13
C GLY A 38 1.27 3.74 -15.60
N SER A 39 2.00 3.22 -16.60
CA SER A 39 1.77 1.86 -17.11
C SER A 39 2.44 0.83 -16.19
N CYS A 40 1.64 0.01 -15.52
CA CYS A 40 2.08 -1.06 -14.61
C CYS A 40 1.14 -2.26 -14.72
N THR A 41 1.66 -3.45 -14.45
CA THR A 41 0.84 -4.65 -14.20
C THR A 41 0.11 -4.55 -12.86
N VAL A 42 -0.94 -5.34 -12.66
CA VAL A 42 -1.69 -5.38 -11.39
C VAL A 42 -0.76 -5.67 -10.21
N LEU A 43 0.10 -6.69 -10.32
CA LEU A 43 1.07 -7.03 -9.27
C LEU A 43 2.06 -5.90 -8.99
N GLU A 44 2.55 -5.19 -10.01
CA GLU A 44 3.45 -4.06 -9.81
C GLU A 44 2.77 -2.92 -9.06
N VAL A 45 1.50 -2.64 -9.35
CA VAL A 45 0.72 -1.63 -8.64
C VAL A 45 0.58 -2.00 -7.16
N GLU A 46 0.26 -3.27 -6.88
CA GLU A 46 0.16 -3.76 -5.50
C GLU A 46 1.48 -3.62 -4.74
N LEU A 47 2.59 -4.02 -5.35
CA LEU A 47 3.92 -3.89 -4.75
C LEU A 47 4.34 -2.42 -4.56
N TRP A 48 4.04 -1.55 -5.52
CA TRP A 48 4.30 -0.10 -5.38
C TRP A 48 3.53 0.50 -4.22
N ARG A 49 2.25 0.15 -4.09
CA ARG A 49 1.40 0.64 -3.00
C ARG A 49 1.93 0.19 -1.64
N ILE A 50 2.34 -1.08 -1.52
CA ILE A 50 2.97 -1.59 -0.29
C ILE A 50 4.27 -0.84 0.01
N LEU A 51 5.10 -0.58 -1.00
CA LEU A 51 6.35 0.16 -0.84
C LEU A 51 6.10 1.61 -0.37
N ASP A 52 5.16 2.31 -0.99
CA ASP A 52 4.84 3.70 -0.61
C ASP A 52 4.25 3.76 0.81
N GLY A 53 3.36 2.83 1.18
CA GLY A 53 2.84 2.70 2.55
C GLY A 53 3.94 2.43 3.57
N LEU A 54 4.89 1.54 3.25
CA LEU A 54 6.03 1.24 4.11
C LEU A 54 6.98 2.42 4.29
N ASN A 55 7.23 3.22 3.24
CA ASN A 55 8.02 4.45 3.36
C ASN A 55 7.33 5.45 4.31
N LEU A 56 6.01 5.64 4.18
CA LEU A 56 5.25 6.54 5.05
C LEU A 56 5.26 6.11 6.52
N ILE A 57 5.28 4.81 6.77
CA ILE A 57 5.41 4.21 8.10
C ILE A 57 6.83 4.44 8.66
N LEU A 58 7.86 4.22 7.83
CA LEU A 58 9.25 4.38 8.21
C LEU A 58 9.57 5.84 8.56
N ASP A 59 9.08 6.78 7.75
CA ASP A 59 9.22 8.23 7.96
C ASP A 59 8.56 8.69 9.28
N ARG A 60 7.61 7.93 9.80
CA ARG A 60 6.93 8.17 11.08
C ARG A 60 7.47 7.36 12.24
N HIS A 61 8.57 6.63 12.04
CA HIS A 61 9.24 5.81 13.05
C HIS A 61 8.35 4.74 13.71
N PHE A 62 7.37 4.20 12.96
CA PHE A 62 6.56 3.10 13.46
C PHE A 62 7.34 1.77 13.37
N GLU A 63 7.42 1.05 14.48
CA GLU A 63 8.27 -0.14 14.58
C GLU A 63 7.51 -1.47 14.49
N LYS A 64 6.18 -1.45 14.68
CA LYS A 64 5.31 -2.62 14.69
C LYS A 64 4.13 -2.44 13.72
N ILE A 65 4.08 -3.24 12.67
CA ILE A 65 3.12 -3.06 11.58
C ILE A 65 2.34 -4.34 11.23
N LEU A 66 1.12 -4.14 10.77
CA LEU A 66 0.27 -5.12 10.11
C LEU A 66 -0.06 -4.59 8.72
N ILE A 67 0.40 -5.27 7.68
CA ILE A 67 0.05 -4.99 6.29
C ILE A 67 -1.17 -5.84 5.96
N GLN A 68 -2.21 -5.20 5.44
CA GLN A 68 -3.42 -5.83 4.96
C GLN A 68 -3.51 -5.59 3.46
N THR A 69 -3.63 -6.69 2.69
CA THR A 69 -3.75 -6.60 1.24
C THR A 69 -4.79 -7.54 0.65
N ASP A 70 -5.47 -7.12 -0.42
CA ASP A 70 -6.38 -7.98 -1.18
C ASP A 70 -5.66 -8.79 -2.28
N SER A 71 -4.34 -8.68 -2.37
CA SER A 71 -3.52 -9.39 -3.35
C SER A 71 -2.72 -10.53 -2.70
N THR A 72 -3.23 -11.77 -2.85
CA THR A 72 -2.48 -12.97 -2.46
C THR A 72 -1.17 -13.12 -3.25
N GLU A 73 -1.14 -12.65 -4.49
CA GLU A 73 0.06 -12.60 -5.32
C GLU A 73 1.14 -11.70 -4.71
N ALA A 74 0.77 -10.52 -4.20
CA ALA A 74 1.70 -9.63 -3.49
C ALA A 74 2.18 -10.23 -2.17
N ILE A 75 1.30 -10.92 -1.43
CA ILE A 75 1.66 -11.66 -0.21
C ILE A 75 2.73 -12.70 -0.54
N ASN A 76 2.45 -13.57 -1.51
CA ASN A 76 3.38 -14.62 -1.92
C ASN A 76 4.70 -14.02 -2.43
N ALA A 77 4.65 -12.96 -3.23
CA ALA A 77 5.85 -12.28 -3.69
C ALA A 77 6.73 -11.75 -2.53
N ILE A 78 6.13 -11.24 -1.46
CA ILE A 78 6.87 -10.73 -0.29
C ILE A 78 7.37 -11.87 0.60
N LEU A 79 6.56 -12.91 0.82
CA LEU A 79 6.89 -14.05 1.68
C LEU A 79 7.90 -15.00 1.01
N ASP A 80 7.69 -15.38 -0.24
CA ASP A 80 8.53 -16.36 -0.96
C ASP A 80 9.94 -15.83 -1.18
N ASN A 81 10.09 -14.52 -1.38
CA ASN A 81 11.40 -13.89 -1.57
C ASN A 81 12.18 -13.64 -0.27
N SER A 82 11.67 -14.10 0.87
CA SER A 82 12.47 -14.26 2.10
C SER A 82 13.51 -15.39 2.00
N SER A 83 13.46 -16.20 0.94
CA SER A 83 14.27 -17.42 0.76
C SER A 83 15.54 -17.28 -0.11
N GLY A 84 15.83 -16.13 -0.73
CA GLY A 84 17.20 -15.85 -1.21
C GLY A 84 17.43 -15.22 -2.59
N SER A 85 16.41 -14.90 -3.40
CA SER A 85 16.62 -14.11 -4.63
C SER A 85 15.34 -13.42 -5.14
N PRO A 86 15.07 -12.17 -4.72
CA PRO A 86 13.98 -11.39 -5.27
C PRO A 86 14.12 -11.17 -6.78
N ASN A 87 13.26 -11.80 -7.57
CA ASN A 87 13.21 -11.60 -9.03
C ASN A 87 12.74 -10.19 -9.44
N SER A 88 12.27 -9.38 -8.48
CA SER A 88 11.84 -8.00 -8.69
C SER A 88 12.59 -7.02 -7.79
N ALA A 89 13.07 -5.93 -8.39
CA ALA A 89 13.67 -4.82 -7.65
C ALA A 89 12.71 -4.20 -6.63
N LEU A 90 11.39 -4.23 -6.87
CA LEU A 90 10.37 -3.74 -5.94
C LEU A 90 10.30 -4.61 -4.69
N VAL A 91 10.21 -5.93 -4.87
CA VAL A 91 10.20 -6.89 -3.75
C VAL A 91 11.46 -6.75 -2.91
N ARG A 92 12.63 -6.59 -3.54
CA ARG A 92 13.88 -6.34 -2.81
C ARG A 92 13.82 -5.07 -1.96
N LYS A 93 13.28 -3.96 -2.48
CA LYS A 93 13.13 -2.71 -1.73
C LYS A 93 12.17 -2.87 -0.55
N ILE A 94 11.03 -3.50 -0.76
CA ILE A 94 10.05 -3.81 0.30
C ILE A 94 10.72 -4.62 1.40
N TYR A 95 11.40 -5.71 1.04
CA TYR A 95 12.08 -6.58 1.98
C TYR A 95 13.16 -5.85 2.80
N LEU A 96 13.95 -4.98 2.17
CA LEU A 96 14.96 -4.16 2.88
C LEU A 96 14.34 -3.22 3.92
N ILE A 97 13.13 -2.71 3.70
CA ILE A 97 12.41 -1.90 4.69
C ILE A 97 11.86 -2.80 5.80
N LEU A 98 11.24 -3.92 5.45
CA LEU A 98 10.69 -4.87 6.44
C LEU A 98 11.76 -5.39 7.40
N ARG A 99 13.00 -5.59 6.94
CA ARG A 99 14.14 -5.96 7.80
C ARG A 99 14.51 -4.92 8.86
N LYS A 100 14.12 -3.66 8.69
CA LYS A 100 14.34 -2.58 9.67
C LYS A 100 13.22 -2.52 10.72
N MET A 101 12.09 -3.17 10.47
CA MET A 101 10.95 -3.18 11.39
C MET A 101 11.21 -4.16 12.54
N LYS A 102 10.86 -3.77 13.78
CA LYS A 102 10.96 -4.67 14.94
C LYS A 102 9.98 -5.84 14.83
N GLN A 103 8.79 -5.58 14.27
CA GLN A 103 7.78 -6.61 14.05
C GLN A 103 6.91 -6.22 12.87
N TRP A 104 6.68 -7.16 11.97
CA TRP A 104 5.72 -6.98 10.88
C TRP A 104 4.93 -8.27 10.65
N LYS A 105 3.71 -8.10 10.14
CA LYS A 105 2.88 -9.18 9.61
C LYS A 105 2.25 -8.69 8.32
N ILE A 106 1.98 -9.61 7.41
CA ILE A 106 1.18 -9.35 6.21
C ILE A 106 0.03 -10.36 6.19
N GLN A 107 -1.17 -9.91 5.86
CA GLN A 107 -2.35 -10.78 5.78
C GLN A 107 -3.26 -10.37 4.63
N TYR A 108 -4.01 -11.35 4.13
CA TYR A 108 -5.06 -11.11 3.16
C TYR A 108 -6.26 -10.44 3.83
N ILE A 109 -6.88 -9.49 3.14
CA ILE A 109 -8.22 -8.98 3.47
C ILE A 109 -9.10 -9.00 2.20
N PRO A 110 -10.39 -9.34 2.30
CA PRO A 110 -11.30 -9.21 1.18
C PRO A 110 -11.43 -7.75 0.72
N ARG A 111 -11.60 -7.54 -0.59
CA ARG A 111 -11.69 -6.19 -1.17
C ARG A 111 -12.90 -5.40 -0.66
N GLU A 112 -13.99 -6.08 -0.32
CA GLU A 112 -15.18 -5.52 0.30
C GLU A 112 -14.92 -4.90 1.69
N ASP A 113 -13.87 -5.32 2.38
CA ASP A 113 -13.46 -4.76 3.67
C ASP A 113 -12.54 -3.52 3.50
N ASN A 114 -12.26 -3.15 2.25
CA ASN A 114 -11.31 -2.10 1.88
C ASN A 114 -11.96 -0.87 1.20
N LEU A 115 -13.21 -0.56 1.58
CA LEU A 115 -14.01 0.51 0.97
C LEU A 115 -13.40 1.91 1.09
N ILE A 116 -12.61 2.16 2.15
CA ILE A 116 -12.00 3.48 2.38
C ILE A 116 -10.93 3.79 1.35
N ALA A 117 -10.12 2.80 0.98
CA ALA A 117 -9.07 3.01 0.02
C ALA A 117 -9.59 3.04 -1.42
N ASP A 118 -10.75 2.42 -1.70
CA ASP A 118 -11.48 2.64 -2.95
C ASP A 118 -11.91 4.09 -3.12
N SER A 119 -12.43 4.72 -2.06
CA SER A 119 -12.79 6.15 -2.08
C SER A 119 -11.58 7.06 -2.35
N LEU A 120 -10.41 6.76 -1.76
CA LEU A 120 -9.17 7.51 -2.01
C LEU A 120 -8.72 7.43 -3.47
N ALA A 121 -8.72 6.24 -4.06
CA ALA A 121 -8.36 6.06 -5.47
C ALA A 121 -9.31 6.86 -6.39
N LYS A 122 -10.60 7.02 -6.04
CA LYS A 122 -11.54 7.85 -6.82
C LYS A 122 -11.24 9.35 -6.75
N SER A 123 -10.62 9.80 -5.66
CA SER A 123 -10.37 11.22 -5.40
C SER A 123 -9.21 11.80 -6.23
N VAL A 124 -8.32 10.94 -6.76
CA VAL A 124 -7.21 11.36 -7.60
C VAL A 124 -7.69 11.58 -9.03
N ARG A 125 -7.86 12.84 -9.42
CA ARG A 125 -8.24 13.26 -10.78
C ARG A 125 -7.09 13.76 -11.63
N THR A 126 -5.86 13.78 -11.11
CA THR A 126 -4.73 14.44 -11.78
C THR A 126 -3.68 13.43 -12.23
N ARG A 127 -3.24 13.54 -13.48
CA ARG A 127 -2.20 12.68 -14.09
C ARG A 127 -0.77 13.03 -13.66
N ARG A 128 -0.58 13.69 -12.51
CA ARG A 128 0.76 13.98 -11.99
C ARG A 128 1.28 12.75 -11.25
N ILE A 129 2.43 12.24 -11.67
CA ILE A 129 3.20 11.18 -10.98
C ILE A 129 3.74 11.78 -9.67
N CYS A 130 2.88 11.89 -8.67
CA CYS A 130 3.22 12.43 -7.35
C CYS A 130 2.37 11.72 -6.31
N LEU A 131 3.02 11.33 -5.20
CA LEU A 131 2.34 10.79 -4.04
C LEU A 131 1.53 11.91 -3.39
N ARG A 132 0.20 11.77 -3.39
CA ARG A 132 -0.71 12.67 -2.69
C ARG A 132 -0.97 12.12 -1.31
N LEU A 133 -0.93 12.99 -0.31
CA LEU A 133 -1.19 12.65 1.08
C LEU A 133 -2.53 13.24 1.52
N PHE A 134 -3.23 12.49 2.37
CA PHE A 134 -4.55 12.84 2.89
C PHE A 134 -4.52 12.76 4.42
N GLU A 135 -4.47 13.92 5.06
CA GLU A 135 -4.47 14.02 6.54
C GLU A 135 -5.83 13.63 7.14
N ASN A 136 -6.91 13.73 6.37
CA ASN A 136 -8.25 13.34 6.78
C ASN A 136 -8.79 12.21 5.89
N PRO A 137 -9.61 11.30 6.43
CA PRO A 137 -10.26 10.27 5.63
C PRO A 137 -11.19 10.91 4.59
N PRO A 138 -11.37 10.29 3.40
CA PRO A 138 -12.32 10.78 2.43
C PRO A 138 -13.73 10.72 3.03
N LEU A 139 -14.53 11.75 2.74
CA LEU A 139 -15.95 11.75 3.12
C LEU A 139 -16.59 10.49 2.51
N ARG A 140 -17.21 9.66 3.34
CA ARG A 140 -18.01 8.52 2.88
C ARG A 140 -19.13 9.10 2.01
N VAL A 141 -19.11 8.80 0.72
CA VAL A 141 -20.19 9.10 -0.23
C VAL A 141 -21.14 7.92 -0.24
#